data_AF-A0A929ZLJ4-F1
#
_entry.id   AF-A0A929ZLJ4-F1
#
_cell.length_a   1.000
_cell.length_b   1.000
_cell.length_c   1.000
_cell.angle_alpha   90.00
_cell.angle_beta   90.00
_cell.angle_gamma   90.00
#
_symmetry.space_group_name_H-M   'P 1'
#
loop_
_entity.id
_entity.type
_entity.pdbx_description
1 polymer ?
#
loop_
_entity_poly.entity_id
_entity_poly.type
_entity_poly.pdbx_seq_one_letter_code
_entity_poly.pdbx_strand_id
1 'polypeptide(L)' 'MLEIRELNWKDVDEIYKVLKELPEDENGFMNPFYGIDKETFMHETMPKLIDIANGINLKPGYVPQTYYFLWEDEHIVGVY' A
#
# COMPACT_ATOMS: atom_id res chain seq x y z
N MET A 1 14.11 -1.25 15.55
CA MET A 1 14.71 -2.18 14.57
C MET A 1 14.14 -1.86 13.22
N LEU A 2 14.97 -1.81 12.17
CA LEU A 2 14.50 -1.55 10.81
C LEU A 2 14.16 -2.86 10.10
N GLU A 3 12.99 -2.94 9.50
CA GLU A 3 12.58 -4.08 8.68
C GLU A 3 11.67 -3.68 7.53
N ILE A 4 11.61 -4.52 6.50
CA ILE A 4 10.71 -4.34 5.38
C ILE A 4 9.61 -5.38 5.48
N ARG A 5 8.36 -4.94 5.44
CA ARG A 5 7.18 -5.81 5.42
C ARG A 5 6.37 -5.52 4.16
N GLU A 6 5.85 -6.56 3.53
CA GLU A 6 4.95 -6.43 2.38
C GLU A 6 3.55 -5.97 2.81
N LEU A 7 2.78 -5.40 1.87
CA LEU A 7 1.37 -5.12 2.03
C LEU A 7 0.62 -6.35 2.55
N ASN A 8 -0.06 -6.22 3.70
CA ASN A 8 -0.74 -7.34 4.33
C ASN A 8 -1.94 -6.89 5.18
N TRP A 9 -2.85 -7.82 5.47
CA TRP A 9 -4.04 -7.54 6.27
C TRP A 9 -3.76 -7.32 7.76
N LYS A 10 -2.67 -7.88 8.29
CA LYS A 10 -2.33 -7.76 9.71
C LYS A 10 -1.99 -6.32 10.09
N ASP A 11 -1.34 -5.60 9.17
CA ASP A 11 -0.85 -4.23 9.39
C ASP A 11 -1.74 -3.18 8.68
N VAL A 12 -2.97 -3.55 8.30
CA VAL A 12 -3.83 -2.76 7.40
C VAL A 12 -4.17 -1.36 7.93
N ASP A 13 -4.29 -1.19 9.25
CA ASP A 13 -4.61 0.12 9.84
C ASP A 13 -3.45 1.13 9.70
N GLU A 14 -2.21 0.69 9.91
CA GLU A 14 -1.02 1.55 9.73
C GLU A 14 -0.75 1.82 8.25
N ILE A 15 -0.92 0.80 7.40
CA ILE A 15 -0.84 0.95 5.94
C ILE A 15 -1.85 1.98 5.44
N TYR A 16 -3.12 1.87 5.88
CA TYR A 16 -4.17 2.83 5.51
C TYR A 16 -3.79 4.25 5.90
N LYS A 17 -3.31 4.43 7.14
CA LYS A 17 -2.91 5.74 7.65
C LYS A 17 -1.83 6.38 6.77
N VAL A 18 -0.76 5.64 6.47
CA VAL A 18 0.33 6.16 5.63
C VAL A 18 -0.14 6.48 4.22
N LEU A 19 -0.86 5.57 3.56
CA LEU A 19 -1.31 5.78 2.19
C LEU A 19 -2.36 6.91 2.08
N LYS A 20 -3.15 7.15 3.12
CA LYS A 20 -4.08 8.28 3.16
C LYS A 20 -3.36 9.62 3.34
N GLU A 21 -2.33 9.66 4.19
CA GLU A 21 -1.69 10.91 4.62
C GLU A 21 -0.53 11.35 3.72
N LEU A 22 0.18 10.40 3.09
CA LEU A 22 1.30 10.69 2.20
C LEU A 22 0.83 11.55 1.02
N PRO A 23 1.50 12.68 0.69
CA PRO A 23 1.05 13.56 -0.38
C PRO A 23 0.86 12.85 -1.72
N GLU A 24 -0.09 13.32 -2.51
CA GLU A 24 -0.37 12.77 -3.85
C GLU A 24 0.85 12.77 -4.77
N ASP A 25 1.71 13.80 -4.66
CA ASP A 25 3.00 13.91 -5.34
C ASP A 25 4.05 14.40 -4.34
N GLU A 26 5.04 13.56 -4.08
CA GLU A 26 6.21 13.92 -3.28
C GLU A 26 7.48 13.49 -4.01
N ASN A 27 8.18 14.47 -4.59
CA ASN A 27 9.48 14.28 -5.25
C ASN A 27 9.47 13.19 -6.35
N GLY A 28 8.37 13.07 -7.09
CA GLY A 28 8.21 12.08 -8.17
C GLY A 28 7.69 10.71 -7.71
N PHE A 29 7.39 10.54 -6.42
CA PHE A 29 6.54 9.45 -5.96
C PHE A 29 5.07 9.87 -6.06
N MET A 30 4.29 9.13 -6.85
CA MET A 30 2.86 9.38 -7.01
C MET A 30 2.06 8.45 -6.09
N ASN A 31 1.32 9.04 -5.15
CA ASN A 31 0.42 8.31 -4.26
C ASN A 31 -1.04 8.44 -4.73
N PRO A 32 -1.63 7.42 -5.37
CA PRO A 32 -3.01 7.48 -5.83
C PRO A 32 -4.04 7.38 -4.68
N PHE A 33 -3.61 7.19 -3.44
CA PHE A 33 -4.47 6.94 -2.29
C PHE A 33 -4.57 8.12 -1.32
N TYR A 34 -3.94 9.26 -1.65
CA TYR A 34 -4.02 10.46 -0.81
C TYR A 34 -5.48 10.86 -0.54
N GLY A 35 -5.83 10.98 0.73
CA GLY A 35 -7.18 11.33 1.17
C GLY A 35 -8.24 10.24 1.07
N ILE A 36 -7.91 9.01 0.63
CA ILE A 36 -8.87 7.90 0.52
C ILE A 36 -9.61 7.66 1.83
N ASP A 37 -10.91 7.36 1.77
CA ASP A 37 -11.69 7.01 2.95
C ASP A 37 -11.48 5.54 3.36
N LYS A 38 -11.77 5.23 4.62
CA LYS A 38 -11.51 3.90 5.19
C LYS A 38 -12.39 2.83 4.55
N GLU A 39 -13.62 3.14 4.18
CA GLU A 39 -14.55 2.15 3.61
C GLU A 39 -14.07 1.71 2.22
N THR A 40 -13.78 2.67 1.34
CA THR A 40 -13.22 2.40 0.01
C THR A 40 -11.86 1.68 0.11
N PHE A 41 -11.02 2.08 1.07
CA PHE A 41 -9.73 1.42 1.26
C PHE A 41 -9.91 -0.06 1.64
N MET A 42 -10.74 -0.34 2.64
CA MET A 42 -10.91 -1.69 3.19
C MET A 42 -11.66 -2.64 2.25
N HIS A 43 -12.65 -2.14 1.50
CA HIS A 43 -13.54 -2.98 0.71
C HIS A 43 -13.19 -3.06 -0.78
N GLU A 44 -12.45 -2.09 -1.31
CA GLU A 44 -12.10 -2.05 -2.74
C GLU A 44 -10.59 -2.05 -2.97
N THR A 45 -9.87 -1.12 -2.33
CA THR A 45 -8.46 -0.90 -2.63
C THR A 45 -7.57 -2.02 -2.12
N MET A 46 -7.68 -2.35 -0.82
CA MET A 46 -6.86 -3.38 -0.19
C MET A 46 -7.06 -4.77 -0.84
N PRO A 47 -8.29 -5.25 -1.09
CA PRO A 47 -8.50 -6.50 -1.82
C PRO A 47 -7.86 -6.49 -3.22
N LYS A 48 -8.03 -5.40 -3.96
CA LYS A 48 -7.47 -5.26 -5.31
C LYS A 48 -5.93 -5.28 -5.31
N LEU A 49 -5.30 -4.61 -4.34
CA LEU A 49 -3.85 -4.63 -4.21
C LEU A 49 -3.33 -6.02 -3.87
N ILE A 50 -4.03 -6.76 -3.00
CA ILE A 50 -3.71 -8.17 -2.68
C ILE A 50 -3.87 -9.07 -3.91
N ASP A 51 -4.92 -8.89 -4.71
CA ASP A 51 -5.10 -9.63 -5.97
C ASP A 51 -3.93 -9.36 -6.93
N ILE A 52 -3.56 -8.09 -7.12
CA ILE A 52 -2.44 -7.69 -7.99
C ILE A 52 -1.12 -8.31 -7.48
N ALA A 53 -0.87 -8.31 -6.18
CA ALA A 53 0.31 -8.92 -5.56
C ALA A 53 0.39 -10.43 -5.81
N ASN A 54 -0.76 -11.11 -5.83
CA ASN A 54 -0.86 -12.55 -6.11
C ASN A 54 -0.96 -12.88 -7.61
N GLY A 55 -0.91 -11.89 -8.50
CA GLY A 55 -1.04 -12.11 -9.94
C GLY A 55 -2.45 -12.44 -10.43
N ILE A 56 -3.46 -12.11 -9.62
CA ILE A 56 -4.87 -12.35 -9.90
C ILE A 56 -5.45 -11.12 -10.60
N ASN A 57 -6.30 -11.32 -11.60
CA ASN A 57 -7.00 -10.24 -12.32
C ASN A 57 -6.09 -9.16 -12.95
N LEU A 58 -4.85 -9.52 -13.30
CA LEU A 58 -3.93 -8.62 -13.99
C LEU A 58 -4.37 -8.33 -15.43
N LYS A 59 -4.07 -7.12 -15.91
CA LYS A 59 -4.23 -6.78 -17.32
C LYS A 59 -3.28 -7.62 -18.19
N PRO A 60 -3.63 -7.92 -19.45
CA PRO A 60 -2.72 -8.61 -20.36
C PRO A 60 -1.35 -7.92 -20.44
N GLY A 61 -0.28 -8.69 -20.24
CA GLY A 61 1.10 -8.20 -20.28
C GLY A 61 1.63 -7.59 -18.98
N TYR A 62 0.82 -7.54 -17.91
CA TYR A 62 1.27 -7.06 -16.60
C TYR A 62 1.84 -8.21 -15.76
N VAL A 63 2.73 -7.87 -14.84
CA VAL A 63 3.29 -8.80 -13.85
C VAL A 63 2.78 -8.44 -12.44
N PRO A 64 2.82 -9.39 -11.48
CA PRO A 64 2.48 -9.09 -10.10
C PRO A 64 3.38 -7.99 -9.53
N GLN A 65 2.79 -7.15 -8.68
CA GLN A 65 3.49 -6.10 -7.95
C GLN A 65 2.81 -5.88 -6.60
N THR A 66 3.57 -5.42 -5.61
CA THR A 66 3.05 -5.11 -4.28
C THR A 66 3.81 -3.93 -3.69
N TYR A 67 3.22 -3.29 -2.69
CA TYR A 67 3.90 -2.28 -1.88
C TYR A 67 4.72 -2.97 -0.79
N TYR A 68 5.91 -2.44 -0.55
CA TYR A 68 6.73 -2.74 0.61
C TYR A 68 6.83 -1.50 1.50
N PHE A 69 6.76 -1.73 2.81
CA PHE A 69 6.82 -0.67 3.80
C PHE A 69 8.08 -0.86 4.63
N LEU A 70 8.86 0.20 4.81
CA LEU A 70 9.97 0.23 5.75
C LEU A 70 9.44 0.60 7.13
N TRP A 71 9.68 -0.26 8.11
CA TRP A 71 9.25 -0.10 9.49
C TRP A 71 10.42 0.26 10.37
N GLU A 72 10.21 1.21 11.28
CA GLU A 72 11.02 1.45 12.46
C GLU A 72 10.17 1.09 13.70
N ASP A 73 10.44 -0.09 14.27
CA ASP A 73 9.62 -0.69 15.32
C ASP A 73 8.16 -0.90 14.85
N GLU A 74 7.20 -0.12 15.38
CA GLU A 74 5.77 -0.22 15.05
C GLU A 74 5.29 0.91 14.12
N HIS A 75 6.22 1.69 13.54
CA HIS A 75 5.88 2.80 12.66
C HIS A 75 6.44 2.59 11.26
N ILE A 76 5.60 2.83 10.26
CA ILE A 76 6.04 2.90 8.86
C ILE A 76 6.76 4.24 8.63
N VAL A 77 7.98 4.18 8.11
CA VAL A 77 8.84 5.33 7.81
C VAL A 77 9.22 5.41 6.31
N GLY A 78 8.73 4.50 5.48
CA GLY A 78 8.93 4.54 4.03
C GLY A 78 8.01 3.60 3.26
N VAL A 79 7.79 3.91 1.98
CA VAL A 79 6.95 3.16 1.02
C VAL A 79 7.77 2.90 -0.24
N TYR A 80 7.72 1.66 -0.75
CA TYR A 80 8.49 1.16 -1.90
C TYR A 80 7.64 0.30 -2.82
#